data_AF-A0A4Y2D438-F1
#
_entry.id   AF-A0A4Y2D438-F1
#
_cell.length_a   1.000
_cell.length_b   1.000
_cell.length_c   1.000
_cell.angle_alpha   90.00
_cell.angle_beta   90.00
_cell.angle_gamma   90.00
#
_symmetry.space_group_name_H-M   'P 1'
#
loop_
_entity.id
_entity.type
_entity.pdbx_description
1 polymer ?
#
loop_
_entity_poly.entity_id
_entity_poly.type
_entity_poly.pdbx_seq_one_letter_code
_entity_poly.pdbx_strand_id
1 'polypeptide(L)'
;MIISTNDLIRDIPPPRVNETPPLKPHAINGSHALSIKKQIAALLDLESVRESLSANLRQINEHLYDIPDSVSDLTDGELYKEKRRELFDDHTHDISLIMNTDGSPVFKSSRASMWLIQVFINELPPQLRWTHGIIGGLWFGKGHPNMKLFMEVYVKELSELSTQGIKWKDDNENVESRVYTLCGCFDSPARCAVQNMNQFNGYFGCPWCLHPGVLVEGVLKYVTLEEDPELRTERETVKLMGKVLRREKSNIKGIKGSSPMILVKGLDFIHGICP
;
A
#
# COMPACT_ATOMS: atom_id res chain seq x y z
N MET A 1 41.09 -37.67 -45.79
CA MET A 1 40.32 -37.67 -47.05
C MET A 1 38.97 -37.06 -46.71
N ILE A 2 38.80 -35.77 -47.00
CA ILE A 2 37.60 -34.99 -46.69
C ILE A 2 36.62 -35.25 -47.82
N ILE A 3 35.43 -35.74 -47.49
CA ILE A 3 34.25 -35.58 -48.34
C ILE A 3 33.19 -34.90 -47.48
N SER A 4 32.74 -33.77 -48.01
CA SER A 4 31.86 -32.76 -47.42
C SER A 4 30.43 -33.29 -47.30
N THR A 5 29.77 -32.94 -46.19
CA THR A 5 28.36 -33.20 -45.85
C THR A 5 27.35 -32.38 -46.70
N ASN A 6 27.75 -31.88 -47.87
CA ASN A 6 26.94 -30.96 -48.70
C ASN A 6 25.92 -31.65 -49.63
N ASP A 7 25.76 -32.98 -49.58
CA ASP A 7 24.89 -33.71 -50.52
C ASP A 7 23.57 -34.23 -49.92
N LEU A 8 23.12 -33.74 -48.76
CA LEU A 8 21.86 -34.19 -48.13
C LEU A 8 20.86 -33.07 -47.78
N ILE A 9 21.08 -31.83 -48.22
CA ILE A 9 20.12 -30.73 -47.99
C ILE A 9 19.93 -29.95 -49.30
N ARG A 10 19.21 -30.54 -50.27
CA ARG A 10 18.76 -29.81 -51.46
C ARG A 10 17.26 -29.82 -51.73
N ASP A 11 16.44 -30.44 -50.88
CA ASP A 11 14.98 -30.52 -51.10
C ASP A 11 14.14 -30.09 -49.88
N ILE A 12 14.44 -28.92 -49.29
CA ILE A 12 13.52 -28.29 -48.32
C ILE A 12 12.96 -27.01 -48.94
N PRO A 13 11.66 -26.94 -49.26
CA PRO A 13 11.05 -25.70 -49.76
C PRO A 13 11.05 -24.63 -48.66
N PRO A 14 11.22 -23.34 -49.00
CA PRO A 14 11.23 -22.28 -48.01
C PRO A 14 9.89 -22.19 -47.28
N PRO A 15 9.88 -21.88 -45.96
CA PRO A 15 8.65 -21.76 -45.21
C PRO A 15 7.81 -20.61 -45.78
N ARG A 16 6.53 -20.87 -45.99
CA ARG A 16 5.55 -19.85 -46.40
C ARG A 16 5.52 -18.76 -45.32
N VAL A 17 5.80 -17.53 -45.74
CA VAL A 17 5.56 -16.34 -44.92
C VAL A 17 4.04 -16.19 -44.81
N ASN A 18 3.47 -16.73 -43.74
CA ASN A 18 2.14 -16.34 -43.32
C ASN A 18 2.29 -14.96 -42.66
N GLU A 19 1.72 -13.94 -43.30
CA GLU A 19 1.55 -12.62 -42.71
C GLU A 19 0.94 -12.78 -41.31
N THR A 20 1.69 -12.34 -40.29
CA THR A 20 1.18 -12.30 -38.92
C THR A 20 -0.07 -11.41 -38.90
N PRO A 21 -1.23 -11.94 -38.50
CA PRO A 21 -2.40 -11.10 -38.32
C PRO A 21 -2.09 -10.05 -37.25
N PRO A 22 -2.67 -8.83 -37.36
CA PRO A 22 -2.43 -7.76 -36.39
C PRO A 22 -2.71 -8.29 -34.98
N LEU A 23 -1.77 -8.04 -34.06
CA LEU A 23 -1.88 -8.40 -32.65
C LEU A 23 -3.25 -7.98 -32.12
N LYS A 24 -4.11 -8.95 -31.84
CA LYS A 24 -5.28 -8.72 -31.00
C LYS A 24 -4.75 -8.33 -29.62
N PRO A 25 -5.30 -7.31 -28.95
CA PRO A 25 -4.90 -6.95 -27.60
C PRO A 25 -5.33 -8.07 -26.65
N HIS A 26 -4.45 -9.05 -26.46
CA HIS A 26 -4.54 -9.94 -25.32
C HIS A 26 -4.31 -9.06 -24.08
N ALA A 27 -5.36 -8.91 -23.27
CA ALA A 27 -5.30 -8.15 -22.02
C ALA A 27 -4.20 -8.77 -21.13
N ILE A 28 -3.08 -8.06 -21.01
CA ILE A 28 -1.99 -8.40 -20.09
C ILE A 28 -2.52 -8.08 -18.70
N ASN A 29 -2.99 -9.09 -17.96
CA ASN A 29 -3.22 -8.94 -16.53
C ASN A 29 -1.84 -9.04 -15.85
N GLY A 30 -1.44 -8.00 -15.11
CA GLY A 30 -0.15 -8.02 -14.42
C GLY A 30 -0.02 -6.97 -13.33
N SER A 31 0.58 -7.37 -12.22
CA SER A 31 1.11 -6.47 -11.20
C SER A 31 2.59 -6.21 -11.49
N HIS A 32 2.97 -4.94 -11.49
CA HIS A 32 4.35 -4.51 -11.57
C HIS A 32 4.72 -3.81 -10.27
N ALA A 33 5.73 -4.36 -9.59
CA ALA A 33 6.36 -3.70 -8.46
C ALA A 33 7.22 -2.54 -8.98
N LEU A 34 7.00 -1.35 -8.43
CA LEU A 34 7.84 -0.18 -8.68
C LEU A 34 8.57 0.10 -7.37
N SER A 35 9.91 0.02 -7.39
CA SER A 35 10.69 0.06 -6.15
C SER A 35 10.52 1.40 -5.47
N ILE A 36 9.99 1.36 -4.24
CA ILE A 36 9.82 2.54 -3.40
C ILE A 36 11.19 3.06 -3.00
N LYS A 37 12.10 2.14 -2.63
CA LYS A 37 13.47 2.47 -2.25
C LYS A 37 14.19 3.30 -3.32
N LYS A 38 14.11 2.88 -4.58
CA LYS A 38 14.75 3.61 -5.69
C LYS A 38 14.11 4.98 -5.94
N GLN A 39 12.78 5.08 -5.81
CA GLN A 39 12.08 6.35 -5.99
C GLN A 39 12.41 7.33 -4.86
N ILE A 40 12.40 6.89 -3.60
CA ILE A 40 12.84 7.73 -2.47
C ILE A 40 14.30 8.16 -2.67
N ALA A 41 15.21 7.25 -3.06
CA ALA A 41 16.60 7.61 -3.34
C ALA A 41 16.71 8.72 -4.39
N ALA A 42 16.01 8.57 -5.51
CA ALA A 42 16.00 9.56 -6.57
C ALA A 42 15.40 10.92 -6.13
N LEU A 43 14.42 10.91 -5.22
CA LEU A 43 13.89 12.14 -4.62
C LEU A 43 14.91 12.82 -3.70
N LEU A 44 15.63 12.04 -2.90
CA LEU A 44 16.66 12.55 -1.97
C LEU A 44 17.93 13.04 -2.70
N ASP A 45 18.12 12.65 -3.97
CA ASP A 45 19.17 13.21 -4.83
C ASP A 45 18.85 14.64 -5.30
N LEU A 46 17.57 15.06 -5.27
CA LEU A 46 17.17 16.42 -5.61
C LEU A 46 17.46 17.36 -4.43
N GLU A 47 18.34 18.33 -4.65
CA GLU A 47 18.78 19.30 -3.63
C GLU A 47 17.62 20.00 -2.92
N SER A 48 16.65 20.51 -3.68
CA SER A 48 15.47 21.19 -3.12
C SER A 48 14.62 20.30 -2.21
N VAL A 49 14.51 19.00 -2.54
CA VAL A 49 13.73 18.03 -1.77
C VAL A 49 14.50 17.64 -0.52
N ARG A 50 15.79 17.33 -0.68
CA ARG A 50 16.71 17.00 0.41
C ARG A 50 16.74 18.09 1.48
N GLU A 51 17.04 19.32 1.10
CA GLU A 51 17.17 20.44 2.05
C GLU A 51 15.85 20.71 2.79
N SER A 52 14.73 20.68 2.06
CA SER A 52 13.41 20.87 2.65
C SER A 52 13.04 19.75 3.63
N LEU A 53 13.39 18.50 3.29
CA LEU A 53 13.17 17.36 4.19
C LEU A 53 14.00 17.51 5.46
N SER A 54 15.29 17.81 5.34
CA SER A 54 16.19 17.98 6.50
C SER A 54 15.72 19.10 7.42
N ALA A 55 15.36 20.26 6.86
CA ALA A 55 14.85 21.39 7.64
C ALA A 55 13.57 21.02 8.40
N ASN A 56 12.61 20.37 7.73
CA ASN A 56 11.37 19.93 8.37
C ASN A 56 11.61 18.87 9.43
N LEU A 57 12.51 17.90 9.19
CA LEU A 57 12.87 16.89 10.19
C LEU A 57 13.42 17.51 11.47
N ARG A 58 14.29 18.52 11.35
CA ARG A 58 14.82 19.27 12.50
C ARG A 58 13.70 19.96 13.27
N GLN A 59 12.82 20.68 12.57
CA GLN A 59 11.67 21.35 13.19
C GLN A 59 10.72 20.36 13.89
N ILE A 60 10.39 19.24 13.24
CA ILE A 60 9.52 18.20 13.82
C ILE A 60 10.13 17.61 15.08
N ASN A 61 11.44 17.35 15.08
CA ASN A 61 12.13 16.81 16.25
C ASN A 61 12.19 17.81 17.41
N GLU A 62 12.37 19.11 17.12
CA GLU A 62 12.35 20.17 18.13
C GLU A 62 10.98 20.32 18.81
N HIS A 63 9.90 20.15 18.04
CA HIS A 63 8.51 20.36 18.49
C HIS A 63 7.73 19.06 18.74
N LEU A 64 8.41 17.91 18.79
CA LEU A 64 7.75 16.59 18.86
C LEU A 64 6.87 16.43 20.10
N TYR A 65 7.30 17.02 21.22
CA TYR A 65 6.62 16.95 22.51
C TYR A 65 5.69 18.14 22.77
N ASP A 66 5.67 19.12 21.86
CA ASP A 66 4.81 20.28 22.00
C ASP A 66 3.36 19.91 21.70
N ILE A 67 2.43 20.49 22.48
CA ILE A 67 1.00 20.42 22.19
C ILE A 67 0.71 21.56 21.20
N PRO A 68 0.34 21.26 19.95
CA PRO A 68 0.16 22.29 18.95
C PRO A 68 -1.15 23.06 19.22
N ASP A 69 -1.10 24.38 19.16
CA ASP A 69 -2.30 25.24 19.27
C ASP A 69 -3.31 24.97 18.13
N SER A 70 -2.82 24.48 17.00
CA SER A 70 -3.62 24.09 15.84
C SER A 70 -2.92 23.00 15.04
N VAL A 71 -3.69 22.12 14.39
CA VAL A 71 -3.16 21.12 13.45
C VAL A 71 -3.06 21.77 12.07
N SER A 72 -1.83 21.99 11.61
CA SER A 72 -1.54 22.66 10.33
C SER A 72 -1.11 21.70 9.23
N ASP A 73 -0.44 20.60 9.60
CA ASP A 73 0.00 19.55 8.68
C ASP A 73 -0.15 18.15 9.31
N LEU A 74 0.07 17.11 8.51
CA LEU A 74 0.02 15.69 8.92
C LEU A 74 0.91 15.39 10.13
N THR A 75 2.06 16.05 10.22
CA THR A 75 3.06 15.84 11.28
C THR A 75 2.66 16.44 12.63
N ASP A 76 1.61 17.27 12.67
CA ASP A 76 1.08 17.82 13.91
C ASP A 76 0.10 16.85 14.60
N GLY A 77 -0.37 15.82 13.88
CA GLY A 77 -1.38 14.88 14.35
C GLY A 77 -0.90 13.99 15.50
N GLU A 78 -1.80 13.68 16.43
CA GLU A 78 -1.46 12.86 17.61
C GLU A 78 -0.90 11.48 17.23
N LEU A 79 -1.54 10.79 16.27
CA LEU A 79 -1.07 9.48 15.80
C LEU A 79 0.36 9.55 15.26
N TYR A 80 0.68 10.61 14.52
CA TYR A 80 2.02 10.82 14.00
C TYR A 80 3.03 10.98 15.13
N LYS A 81 2.75 11.88 16.08
CA LYS A 81 3.63 12.14 17.23
C LYS A 81 3.80 10.92 18.10
N GLU A 82 2.73 10.17 18.37
CA GLU A 82 2.77 8.90 19.10
C GLU A 82 3.68 7.88 18.39
N LYS A 83 3.45 7.63 17.10
CA LYS A 83 4.24 6.66 16.34
C LYS A 83 5.70 7.07 16.16
N ARG A 84 5.97 8.36 15.97
CA ARG A 84 7.34 8.87 15.90
C ARG A 84 8.07 8.63 17.22
N ARG A 85 7.45 8.93 18.37
CA ARG A 85 8.00 8.62 19.70
C ARG A 85 8.19 7.11 19.95
N GLU A 86 7.31 6.27 19.42
CA GLU A 86 7.36 4.82 19.60
C GLU A 86 8.45 4.16 18.73
N LEU A 87 8.58 4.60 17.47
CA LEU A 87 9.32 3.86 16.44
C LEU A 87 10.68 4.48 16.10
N PHE A 88 10.82 5.80 16.24
CA PHE A 88 11.98 6.54 15.74
C PHE A 88 12.86 6.90 16.94
N ASP A 89 14.18 6.76 16.81
CA ASP A 89 15.07 7.24 17.87
C ASP A 89 15.15 8.77 17.82
N ASP A 90 15.31 9.44 18.96
CA ASP A 90 15.27 10.92 19.15
C ASP A 90 16.27 11.73 18.29
N HIS A 91 17.18 11.05 17.57
CA HIS A 91 18.19 11.66 16.69
C HIS A 91 18.16 11.10 15.26
N THR A 92 17.11 10.36 14.90
CA THR A 92 17.00 9.77 13.57
C THR A 92 16.41 10.75 12.57
N HIS A 93 16.87 10.59 11.33
CA HIS A 93 16.25 11.20 10.16
C HIS A 93 15.22 10.26 9.54
N ASP A 94 14.57 9.44 10.37
CA ASP A 94 13.64 8.43 9.92
C ASP A 94 12.43 9.07 9.22
N ILE A 95 11.98 8.39 8.18
CA ILE A 95 10.98 8.91 7.25
C ILE A 95 9.68 8.14 7.48
N SER A 96 8.57 8.85 7.50
CA SER A 96 7.26 8.22 7.53
C SER A 96 6.50 8.42 6.22
N LEU A 97 5.64 7.45 5.93
CA LEU A 97 4.85 7.39 4.71
C LEU A 97 3.37 7.36 5.04
N ILE A 98 2.59 8.01 4.17
CA ILE A 98 1.15 7.77 4.01
C ILE A 98 0.92 7.09 2.66
N MET A 99 -0.02 6.15 2.61
CA MET A 99 -0.38 5.46 1.37
C MET A 99 -1.86 5.56 1.01
N ASN A 100 -2.18 5.39 -0.27
CA ASN A 100 -3.52 5.05 -0.71
C ASN A 100 -3.47 3.93 -1.74
N THR A 101 -4.62 3.33 -2.01
CA THR A 101 -4.83 2.59 -3.25
C THR A 101 -6.26 2.70 -3.71
N ASP A 102 -6.43 2.97 -5.00
CA ASP A 102 -7.74 3.06 -5.64
C ASP A 102 -7.66 2.57 -7.09
N GLY A 103 -8.80 2.13 -7.61
CA GLY A 103 -8.99 1.61 -8.96
C GLY A 103 -9.64 2.64 -9.87
N SER A 104 -8.95 2.96 -10.98
CA SER A 104 -9.51 3.80 -12.04
C SER A 104 -9.85 2.96 -13.28
N PRO A 105 -11.05 3.11 -13.88
CA PRO A 105 -11.38 2.48 -15.15
C PRO A 105 -10.53 3.11 -16.27
N VAL A 106 -9.79 2.29 -17.01
CA VAL A 106 -8.86 2.81 -18.03
C VAL A 106 -9.56 3.13 -19.35
N PHE A 107 -10.65 2.42 -19.65
CA PHE A 107 -11.42 2.64 -20.87
C PHE A 107 -12.91 2.67 -20.55
N LYS A 108 -13.64 3.60 -21.17
CA LYS A 108 -15.10 3.78 -20.99
C LYS A 108 -15.91 2.52 -21.35
N SER A 109 -15.37 1.63 -22.18
CA SER A 109 -16.07 0.46 -22.75
C SER A 109 -15.47 -0.89 -22.34
N SER A 110 -14.39 -0.94 -21.56
CA SER A 110 -13.74 -2.19 -21.16
C SER A 110 -13.84 -2.42 -19.66
N ARG A 111 -13.86 -3.68 -19.23
CA ARG A 111 -13.76 -4.07 -17.81
C ARG A 111 -12.32 -3.97 -17.25
N ALA A 112 -11.40 -3.31 -17.96
CA ALA A 112 -10.04 -3.12 -17.49
C ALA A 112 -9.96 -1.98 -16.47
N SER A 113 -9.30 -2.23 -15.36
CA SER A 113 -9.01 -1.25 -14.32
C SER A 113 -7.52 -1.19 -14.06
N MET A 114 -7.06 0.00 -13.70
CA MET A 114 -5.72 0.26 -13.22
C MET A 114 -5.78 0.62 -11.74
N TRP A 115 -4.98 -0.06 -10.93
CA TRP A 115 -4.82 0.28 -9.51
C TRP A 115 -3.40 0.72 -9.26
N LEU A 116 -3.26 1.79 -8.49
CA LEU A 116 -1.97 2.32 -8.05
C LEU A 116 -1.88 2.21 -6.53
N ILE A 117 -0.70 1.87 -6.04
CA ILE A 117 -0.31 2.11 -4.65
C ILE A 117 0.39 3.45 -4.66
N GLN A 118 -0.30 4.51 -4.23
CA GLN A 118 0.28 5.84 -4.14
C GLN A 118 0.86 6.04 -2.75
N VAL A 119 2.03 6.64 -2.67
CA VAL A 119 2.79 6.78 -1.43
C VAL A 119 3.36 8.19 -1.37
N PHE A 120 3.32 8.81 -0.20
CA PHE A 120 3.88 10.14 0.03
C PHE A 120 4.73 10.16 1.29
N ILE A 121 5.78 10.97 1.30
CA ILE A 121 6.61 11.21 2.48
C ILE A 121 5.93 12.28 3.35
N ASN A 122 5.64 11.96 4.60
CA ASN A 122 4.92 12.89 5.48
C ASN A 122 5.78 14.09 5.87
N GLU A 123 7.09 13.93 6.01
CA GLU A 123 7.98 15.02 6.44
C GLU A 123 8.28 16.06 5.34
N LEU A 124 7.93 15.77 4.08
CA LEU A 124 8.01 16.78 3.02
C LEU A 124 6.92 17.83 3.21
N PRO A 125 7.22 19.13 2.99
CA PRO A 125 6.19 20.16 3.07
C PRO A 125 5.12 19.93 1.99
N PRO A 126 3.86 20.37 2.21
CA PRO A 126 2.72 20.00 1.37
C PRO A 126 2.97 20.16 -0.14
N GLN A 127 3.57 21.27 -0.57
CA GLN A 127 3.82 21.54 -1.99
C GLN A 127 4.77 20.50 -2.63
N LEU A 128 5.83 20.12 -1.91
CA LEU A 128 6.76 19.08 -2.38
C LEU A 128 6.13 17.69 -2.27
N ARG A 129 5.41 17.42 -1.18
CA ARG A 129 4.69 16.16 -0.97
C ARG A 129 3.75 15.85 -2.14
N TRP A 130 2.93 16.81 -2.58
CA TRP A 130 1.96 16.61 -3.66
C TRP A 130 2.58 16.49 -5.06
N THR A 131 3.75 17.09 -5.27
CA THR A 131 4.44 17.05 -6.58
C THR A 131 5.38 15.85 -6.72
N HIS A 132 5.74 15.20 -5.60
CA HIS A 132 6.68 14.08 -5.55
C HIS A 132 6.03 12.80 -5.01
N GLY A 133 4.84 12.46 -5.54
CA GLY A 133 4.19 11.19 -5.24
C GLY A 133 4.99 9.99 -5.75
N ILE A 134 5.07 8.95 -4.93
CA ILE A 134 5.75 7.69 -5.23
C ILE A 134 4.72 6.64 -5.61
N ILE A 135 5.02 5.81 -6.60
CA ILE A 135 4.18 4.67 -6.96
C ILE A 135 4.82 3.41 -6.40
N GLY A 136 4.21 2.80 -5.38
CA GLY A 136 4.69 1.56 -4.76
C GLY A 136 4.26 0.28 -5.48
N GLY A 137 3.34 0.40 -6.43
CA GLY A 137 2.82 -0.74 -7.19
C GLY A 137 1.81 -0.30 -8.23
N LEU A 138 1.79 -1.01 -9.35
CA LEU A 138 0.86 -0.82 -10.45
C LEU A 138 0.21 -2.15 -10.79
N TRP A 139 -1.12 -2.21 -10.77
CA TRP A 139 -1.89 -3.31 -11.33
C TRP A 139 -2.64 -2.82 -12.55
N PHE A 140 -2.57 -3.59 -13.64
CA PHE A 140 -3.42 -3.40 -14.80
C PHE A 140 -4.02 -4.74 -15.19
N GLY A 141 -5.34 -4.78 -15.35
CA GLY A 141 -6.02 -6.00 -15.73
C GLY A 141 -7.54 -5.88 -15.71
N LYS A 142 -8.22 -6.97 -16.04
CA LYS A 142 -9.68 -7.06 -15.94
C LYS A 142 -10.10 -7.13 -14.47
N GLY A 143 -10.87 -6.14 -14.03
CA GLY A 143 -11.35 -6.06 -12.65
C GLY A 143 -10.26 -5.81 -11.62
N HIS A 144 -10.65 -5.93 -10.35
CA HIS A 144 -9.82 -5.56 -9.21
C HIS A 144 -8.63 -6.52 -9.07
N PRO A 145 -7.48 -6.02 -8.57
CA PRO A 145 -6.36 -6.89 -8.26
C PRO A 145 -6.78 -7.94 -7.22
N ASN A 146 -6.06 -9.06 -7.21
CA ASN A 146 -5.98 -9.83 -5.98
C ASN A 146 -5.30 -8.95 -4.92
N MET A 147 -6.09 -8.28 -4.10
CA MET A 147 -5.60 -7.24 -3.20
C MET A 147 -4.56 -7.77 -2.21
N LYS A 148 -4.68 -9.04 -1.81
CA LYS A 148 -3.67 -9.69 -0.97
C LYS A 148 -2.31 -9.73 -1.69
N LEU A 149 -2.26 -10.27 -2.91
CA LEU A 149 -1.00 -10.32 -3.68
C LEU A 149 -0.47 -8.91 -3.99
N PHE A 150 -1.37 -7.96 -4.23
CA PHE A 150 -0.99 -6.58 -4.54
C PHE A 150 -0.35 -5.88 -3.34
N MET A 151 -0.91 -6.06 -2.14
CA MET A 151 -0.34 -5.52 -0.91
C MET A 151 0.92 -6.29 -0.46
N GLU A 152 1.06 -7.59 -0.75
CA GLU A 152 2.30 -8.34 -0.45
C GLU A 152 3.54 -7.71 -1.10
N VAL A 153 3.40 -7.20 -2.34
CA VAL A 153 4.47 -6.47 -3.03
C VAL A 153 4.91 -5.24 -2.23
N TYR A 154 3.94 -4.45 -1.75
CA TYR A 154 4.18 -3.25 -0.98
C TYR A 154 4.80 -3.53 0.39
N VAL A 155 4.22 -4.47 1.14
CA VAL A 155 4.69 -4.86 2.48
C VAL A 155 6.12 -5.40 2.45
N LYS A 156 6.50 -6.12 1.39
CA LYS A 156 7.88 -6.59 1.23
C LYS A 156 8.88 -5.43 1.11
N GLU A 157 8.61 -4.44 0.27
CA GLU A 157 9.47 -3.25 0.15
C GLU A 157 9.55 -2.47 1.48
N LEU A 158 8.43 -2.33 2.19
CA LEU A 158 8.41 -1.68 3.50
C LEU A 158 9.21 -2.45 4.57
N SER A 159 9.16 -3.78 4.54
CA SER A 159 9.95 -4.61 5.46
C SER A 159 11.46 -4.40 5.23
N GLU A 160 11.89 -4.30 3.97
CA GLU A 160 13.28 -3.99 3.64
C GLU A 160 13.66 -2.57 4.06
N LEU A 161 12.79 -1.57 3.82
CA LEU A 161 13.06 -0.18 4.20
C LEU A 161 13.07 0.07 5.71
N SER A 162 12.20 -0.60 6.46
CA SER A 162 12.15 -0.47 7.93
C SER A 162 13.30 -1.21 8.64
N THR A 163 13.99 -2.13 7.97
CA THR A 163 15.10 -2.90 8.53
C THR A 163 16.47 -2.47 8.01
N GLN A 164 16.59 -2.20 6.71
CA GLN A 164 17.85 -1.83 6.04
C GLN A 164 17.95 -0.34 5.73
N GLY A 165 16.84 0.40 5.82
CA GLY A 165 16.83 1.84 5.60
C GLY A 165 17.23 2.26 4.19
N ILE A 166 17.42 3.57 4.07
CA ILE A 166 17.91 4.25 2.89
C ILE A 166 19.04 5.20 3.27
N LYS A 167 20.13 5.17 2.51
CA LYS A 167 21.27 6.06 2.70
C LYS A 167 21.13 7.25 1.76
N TRP A 168 21.36 8.44 2.30
CA TRP A 168 21.33 9.70 1.57
C TRP A 168 22.28 10.69 2.24
N LYS A 169 22.48 11.85 1.62
CA LYS A 169 23.29 12.92 2.21
C LYS A 169 22.38 13.94 2.87
N ASP A 170 22.67 14.38 4.08
CA ASP A 170 22.16 15.65 4.62
C ASP A 170 23.36 16.62 4.66
N ASP A 171 23.32 17.69 3.88
CA ASP A 171 24.48 18.55 3.64
C ASP A 171 25.75 17.75 3.27
N ASN A 172 26.73 17.70 4.16
CA ASN A 172 27.99 16.96 4.00
C ASN A 172 28.03 15.64 4.77
N GLU A 173 26.97 15.30 5.50
CA GLU A 173 26.88 14.11 6.33
C GLU A 173 26.15 12.98 5.61
N ASN A 174 26.65 11.74 5.79
CA ASN A 174 25.93 10.57 5.28
C ASN A 174 24.95 10.10 6.35
N VAL A 175 23.68 10.12 6.00
CA VAL A 175 22.56 9.76 6.87
C VAL A 175 21.95 8.44 6.40
N GLU A 176 21.52 7.62 7.34
CA GLU A 176 20.74 6.42 7.08
C GLU A 176 19.38 6.54 7.78
N SER A 177 18.30 6.52 6.99
CA SER A 177 16.94 6.65 7.49
C SER A 177 16.20 5.33 7.34
N ARG A 178 15.55 4.85 8.40
CA ARG A 178 14.50 3.83 8.29
C ARG A 178 13.24 4.49 7.74
N VAL A 179 12.42 3.69 7.06
CA VAL A 179 11.16 4.19 6.49
C VAL A 179 9.99 3.36 6.99
N TYR A 180 8.95 4.03 7.47
CA TYR A 180 7.77 3.41 8.07
C TYR A 180 6.49 3.94 7.43
N THR A 181 5.50 3.08 7.21
CA THR A 181 4.16 3.55 6.82
C THR A 181 3.29 3.62 8.05
N LEU A 182 2.85 4.83 8.41
CA LEU A 182 2.12 5.05 9.66
C LEU A 182 0.61 5.00 9.47
N CYS A 183 0.13 5.36 8.28
CA CYS A 183 -1.28 5.28 7.94
C CYS A 183 -1.50 5.13 6.43
N GLY A 184 -2.72 4.80 6.06
CA GLY A 184 -3.21 4.93 4.71
C GLY A 184 -4.64 5.45 4.66
N CYS A 185 -4.95 6.22 3.62
CA CYS A 185 -6.25 6.80 3.36
C CYS A 185 -6.90 6.06 2.20
N PHE A 186 -8.08 5.51 2.42
CA PHE A 186 -8.74 4.63 1.46
C PHE A 186 -10.23 4.90 1.42
N ASP A 187 -10.80 4.90 0.22
CA ASP A 187 -12.23 4.80 0.08
C ASP A 187 -12.75 3.49 0.74
N SER A 188 -14.04 3.47 1.07
CA SER A 188 -14.59 2.35 1.86
C SER A 188 -14.45 0.98 1.16
N PRO A 189 -14.69 0.84 -0.15
CA PRO A 189 -14.42 -0.40 -0.88
C PRO A 189 -12.95 -0.86 -0.87
N ALA A 190 -12.00 0.04 -1.17
CA ALA A 190 -10.57 -0.29 -1.21
C ALA A 190 -10.07 -0.65 0.19
N ARG A 191 -10.48 0.09 1.23
CA ARG A 191 -10.17 -0.21 2.63
C ARG A 191 -10.52 -1.65 3.00
N CYS A 192 -11.76 -2.06 2.73
CA CYS A 192 -12.23 -3.41 3.03
C CYS A 192 -11.47 -4.47 2.21
N ALA A 193 -11.04 -4.14 0.99
CA ALA A 193 -10.20 -5.04 0.19
C ALA A 193 -8.79 -5.18 0.78
N VAL A 194 -8.16 -4.07 1.17
CA VAL A 194 -6.82 -4.02 1.78
C VAL A 194 -6.81 -4.77 3.11
N GLN A 195 -7.82 -4.57 3.96
CA GLN A 195 -7.97 -5.29 5.24
C GLN A 195 -8.47 -6.73 5.09
N ASN A 196 -8.88 -7.14 3.90
CA ASN A 196 -9.54 -8.42 3.65
C ASN A 196 -10.78 -8.66 4.55
N MET A 197 -11.58 -7.61 4.70
CA MET A 197 -12.81 -7.58 5.50
C MET A 197 -14.06 -7.48 4.61
N ASN A 198 -15.23 -7.73 5.20
CA ASN A 198 -16.51 -7.42 4.59
C ASN A 198 -16.60 -5.92 4.27
N GLN A 199 -17.30 -5.59 3.19
CA GLN A 199 -17.61 -4.21 2.87
C GLN A 199 -18.61 -3.63 3.86
N PHE A 200 -18.74 -2.30 3.86
CA PHE A 200 -19.68 -1.59 4.72
C PHE A 200 -21.13 -2.10 4.60
N ASN A 201 -21.55 -2.69 3.48
CA ASN A 201 -22.87 -3.30 3.29
C ASN A 201 -22.99 -4.78 3.72
N GLY A 202 -21.95 -5.35 4.36
CA GLY A 202 -21.92 -6.73 4.85
C GLY A 202 -21.98 -6.84 6.37
N TYR A 203 -22.40 -7.99 6.91
CA TYR A 203 -22.45 -8.22 8.36
C TYR A 203 -21.08 -8.00 8.98
N PHE A 204 -21.04 -7.31 10.12
CA PHE A 204 -19.79 -6.92 10.77
C PHE A 204 -18.83 -6.17 9.82
N GLY A 205 -19.39 -5.39 8.89
CA GLY A 205 -18.65 -4.68 7.84
C GLY A 205 -17.91 -3.44 8.31
N CYS A 206 -18.15 -2.97 9.54
CA CYS A 206 -17.39 -1.88 10.14
C CYS A 206 -15.95 -2.34 10.46
N PRO A 207 -14.91 -1.62 9.98
CA PRO A 207 -13.52 -1.91 10.30
C PRO A 207 -13.10 -1.57 11.73
N TRP A 208 -13.86 -0.74 12.43
CA TRP A 208 -13.51 -0.24 13.76
C TRP A 208 -14.31 -0.87 14.90
N CYS A 209 -15.50 -1.41 14.64
CA CYS A 209 -16.33 -2.03 15.67
C CYS A 209 -16.99 -3.33 15.20
N LEU A 210 -17.54 -4.07 16.15
CA LEU A 210 -18.20 -5.36 15.96
C LEU A 210 -19.72 -5.22 15.81
N HIS A 211 -20.17 -4.12 15.20
CA HIS A 211 -21.60 -3.93 14.93
C HIS A 211 -22.11 -5.04 13.98
N PRO A 212 -23.10 -5.84 14.37
CA PRO A 212 -23.52 -7.01 13.60
C PRO A 212 -24.14 -6.63 12.25
N GLY A 213 -24.94 -5.56 12.23
CA GLY A 213 -25.78 -5.20 11.09
C GLY A 213 -27.04 -6.07 11.08
N VAL A 214 -28.15 -5.52 10.58
CA VAL A 214 -29.46 -6.18 10.54
C VAL A 214 -29.97 -6.15 9.12
N LEU A 215 -30.52 -7.27 8.66
CA LEU A 215 -31.17 -7.35 7.35
C LEU A 215 -32.59 -6.78 7.46
N VAL A 216 -32.83 -5.65 6.81
CA VAL A 216 -34.13 -4.97 6.77
C VAL A 216 -34.54 -4.87 5.30
N GLU A 217 -35.62 -5.57 4.93
CA GLU A 217 -36.14 -5.56 3.55
C GLU A 217 -35.10 -5.97 2.50
N GLY A 218 -34.25 -6.95 2.82
CA GLY A 218 -33.20 -7.43 1.93
C GLY A 218 -31.96 -6.53 1.85
N VAL A 219 -31.93 -5.41 2.58
CA VAL A 219 -30.78 -4.50 2.67
C VAL A 219 -30.17 -4.57 4.06
N LEU A 220 -28.86 -4.70 4.15
CA LEU A 220 -28.18 -4.66 5.44
C LEU A 220 -28.10 -3.20 5.93
N LYS A 221 -28.57 -2.97 7.16
CA LYS A 221 -28.57 -1.67 7.83
C LYS A 221 -27.85 -1.76 9.18
N TYR A 222 -27.19 -0.67 9.57
CA TYR A 222 -26.63 -0.50 10.92
C TYR A 222 -27.65 0.31 11.72
N VAL A 223 -28.46 -0.40 12.50
CA VAL A 223 -29.48 0.22 13.36
C VAL A 223 -28.86 0.63 14.68
N THR A 224 -29.43 1.63 15.33
CA THR A 224 -29.04 1.98 16.71
C THR A 224 -29.26 0.76 17.61
N LEU A 225 -28.21 0.39 18.35
CA LEU A 225 -28.25 -0.68 19.35
C LEU A 225 -28.54 -0.06 20.73
N GLU A 226 -29.01 -0.88 21.67
CA GLU A 226 -29.18 -0.46 23.08
C GLU A 226 -27.83 -0.20 23.75
N GLU A 227 -26.81 -0.98 23.37
CA GLU A 227 -25.44 -0.85 23.83
C GLU A 227 -24.50 -0.59 22.65
N ASP A 228 -23.47 0.24 22.87
CA ASP A 228 -22.47 0.50 21.85
C ASP A 228 -21.73 -0.80 21.47
N PRO A 229 -21.52 -1.05 20.16
CA PRO A 229 -20.83 -2.25 19.74
C PRO A 229 -19.37 -2.23 20.19
N GLU A 230 -18.88 -3.39 20.64
CA GLU A 230 -17.47 -3.56 20.99
C GLU A 230 -16.54 -3.05 19.88
N LEU A 231 -15.53 -2.27 20.24
CA LEU A 231 -14.49 -1.85 19.31
C LEU A 231 -13.60 -3.04 18.94
N ARG A 232 -13.14 -3.05 17.69
CA ARG A 232 -12.14 -4.01 17.23
C ARG A 232 -10.79 -3.63 17.80
N THR A 233 -10.03 -4.63 18.19
CA THR A 233 -8.61 -4.48 18.50
C THR A 233 -7.81 -5.28 17.48
N GLU A 234 -6.57 -4.86 17.24
CA GLU A 234 -5.66 -5.60 16.36
C GLU A 234 -5.46 -7.03 16.86
N ARG A 235 -5.21 -7.20 18.17
CA ARG A 235 -5.01 -8.50 18.82
C ARG A 235 -6.16 -9.48 18.57
N GLU A 236 -7.40 -9.05 18.79
CA GLU A 236 -8.56 -9.93 18.55
C GLU A 236 -8.75 -10.18 17.04
N THR A 237 -8.51 -9.18 16.21
CA THR A 237 -8.59 -9.31 14.75
C THR A 237 -7.61 -10.36 14.21
N VAL A 238 -6.35 -10.37 14.70
CA VAL A 238 -5.35 -11.39 14.37
C VAL A 238 -5.80 -12.80 14.78
N LYS A 239 -6.40 -12.94 15.98
CA LYS A 239 -6.95 -14.24 16.42
C LYS A 239 -8.06 -14.72 15.48
N LEU A 240 -8.96 -13.81 15.05
CA LEU A 240 -10.02 -14.13 14.10
C LEU A 240 -9.45 -14.52 12.72
N MET A 241 -8.45 -13.81 12.21
CA MET A 241 -7.74 -14.19 10.99
C MET A 241 -7.17 -15.61 11.08
N GLY A 242 -6.53 -15.94 12.20
CA GLY A 242 -5.99 -17.29 12.44
C GLY A 242 -7.06 -18.39 12.40
N LYS A 243 -8.25 -18.14 12.97
CA LYS A 243 -9.40 -19.06 12.91
C LYS A 243 -9.91 -19.27 11.48
N VAL A 244 -10.01 -18.19 10.70
CA VAL A 244 -10.40 -18.26 9.29
C VAL A 244 -9.37 -19.03 8.46
N LEU A 245 -8.07 -18.79 8.68
CA LEU A 245 -6.99 -19.49 7.97
C LEU A 245 -6.96 -21.00 8.26
N ARG A 246 -7.29 -21.41 9.49
CA ARG A 246 -7.48 -22.83 9.86
C ARG A 246 -8.76 -23.45 9.29
N ARG A 247 -9.53 -22.69 8.49
CA ARG A 247 -10.77 -23.10 7.84
C ARG A 247 -11.87 -23.49 8.84
N GLU A 248 -11.85 -22.92 10.05
CA GLU A 248 -12.94 -23.10 11.03
C GLU A 248 -14.26 -22.54 10.47
N LYS A 249 -14.18 -21.37 9.80
CA LYS A 249 -15.24 -20.76 8.99
C LYS A 249 -14.60 -19.91 7.88
N SER A 250 -15.31 -19.71 6.77
CA SER A 250 -14.87 -18.84 5.66
C SER A 250 -14.97 -17.35 5.97
N ASN A 251 -15.76 -16.97 6.98
CA ASN A 251 -15.91 -15.60 7.47
C ASN A 251 -16.22 -15.63 8.98
N ILE A 252 -15.54 -14.79 9.77
CA ILE A 252 -15.82 -14.65 11.21
C ILE A 252 -15.84 -13.17 11.57
N LYS A 253 -16.97 -12.67 12.07
CA LYS A 253 -17.19 -11.26 12.42
C LYS A 253 -16.62 -10.33 11.33
N GLY A 254 -16.95 -10.57 10.08
CA GLY A 254 -16.53 -9.73 8.95
C GLY A 254 -15.12 -9.95 8.43
N ILE A 255 -14.29 -10.78 9.08
CA ILE A 255 -12.94 -11.14 8.60
C ILE A 255 -13.05 -12.28 7.59
N LYS A 256 -12.53 -12.10 6.37
CA LYS A 256 -12.56 -13.10 5.28
C LYS A 256 -11.25 -13.90 5.15
N GLY A 257 -10.18 -13.41 5.77
CA GLY A 257 -8.85 -14.04 5.75
C GLY A 257 -7.80 -13.08 6.32
N SER A 258 -6.52 -13.41 6.15
CA SER A 258 -5.44 -12.51 6.52
C SER A 258 -5.27 -11.37 5.50
N SER A 259 -4.77 -10.23 6.00
CA SER A 259 -4.24 -9.14 5.19
C SER A 259 -2.72 -9.04 5.38
N PRO A 260 -1.93 -8.79 4.33
CA PRO A 260 -0.49 -8.55 4.46
C PRO A 260 -0.16 -7.32 5.30
N MET A 261 -1.06 -6.32 5.34
CA MET A 261 -0.82 -5.05 6.04
C MET A 261 -0.61 -5.21 7.55
N ILE A 262 -1.08 -6.32 8.14
CA ILE A 262 -0.83 -6.67 9.55
C ILE A 262 0.66 -6.89 9.86
N LEU A 263 1.50 -7.07 8.84
CA LEU A 263 2.94 -7.28 8.97
C LEU A 263 3.74 -5.98 8.83
N VAL A 264 3.08 -4.84 8.56
CA VAL A 264 3.76 -3.55 8.44
C VAL A 264 4.13 -3.04 9.82
N LYS A 265 5.44 -2.99 10.10
CA LYS A 265 5.95 -2.48 11.38
C LYS A 265 5.49 -1.04 11.60
N GLY A 266 4.84 -0.79 12.74
CA GLY A 266 4.41 0.54 13.17
C GLY A 266 3.03 0.98 12.68
N LEU A 267 2.42 0.23 11.74
CA LEU A 267 1.06 0.51 11.28
C LEU A 267 0.04 -0.11 12.24
N ASP A 268 -0.89 0.70 12.76
CA ASP A 268 -2.08 0.17 13.42
C ASP A 268 -3.05 -0.37 12.37
N PHE A 269 -3.34 -1.66 12.37
CA PHE A 269 -4.17 -2.28 11.34
C PHE A 269 -5.65 -1.84 11.38
N ILE A 270 -6.13 -1.39 12.54
CA ILE A 270 -7.52 -0.96 12.74
C ILE A 270 -7.64 0.56 12.53
N HIS A 271 -6.77 1.34 13.17
CA HIS A 271 -6.85 2.79 13.18
C HIS A 271 -5.96 3.47 12.14
N GLY A 272 -4.89 2.82 11.69
CA GLY A 272 -3.99 3.35 10.66
C GLY A 272 -4.51 3.16 9.23
N ILE A 273 -5.57 2.37 9.03
CA ILE A 273 -6.22 2.21 7.73
C ILE A 273 -7.51 3.05 7.73
N CYS A 274 -7.34 4.33 7.43
CA CYS A 274 -8.34 5.39 7.56
C CYS A 274 -9.29 5.49 6.35
N PRO A 275 -10.44 6.19 6.50
CA PRO A 275 -11.22 6.71 5.38
C PRO A 275 -10.46 7.74 4.53
#